data_AF-A0A9Q0JPF6-F1
#
_entry.id   AF-A0A9Q0JPF6-F1
#
_cell.length_a   1.000
_cell.length_b   1.000
_cell.length_c   1.000
_cell.angle_alpha   90.00
_cell.angle_beta   90.00
_cell.angle_gamma   90.00
#
_symmetry.space_group_name_H-M   'P 1'
#
loop_
_entity.id
_entity.type
_entity.pdbx_description
1 polymer ?
#
loop_
_entity_poly.entity_id
_entity_poly.type
_entity_poly.pdbx_seq_one_letter_code
_entity_poly.pdbx_strand_id
1 'polypeptide(L)'
;MDALTNGPWIVFDHFLTVEPWIPQFNPATHKIKTVVAWVQIPDLSYEYYDRRLLQTVCSMNGRLIKIDPRSHSGSLCASGS
;
A
#
# COMPACT_ATOMS: atom_id res chain seq x y z
N MET A 1 -14.85 -4.50 -9.76
CA MET A 1 -13.59 -5.27 -9.95
C MET A 1 -12.51 -4.47 -9.27
N ASP A 2 -12.47 -4.54 -7.94
CA ASP A 2 -11.81 -3.50 -7.12
C ASP A 2 -10.66 -4.07 -6.29
N ALA A 3 -10.45 -5.39 -6.36
CA ALA A 3 -9.42 -6.13 -5.62
C ALA A 3 -8.00 -5.90 -6.15
N LEU A 4 -7.86 -5.51 -7.41
CA LEU A 4 -6.55 -5.29 -8.06
C LEU A 4 -6.05 -3.85 -7.95
N THR A 5 -6.92 -2.89 -7.62
CA THR A 5 -6.59 -1.46 -7.72
C THR A 5 -6.74 -0.69 -6.41
N ASN A 6 -7.65 -1.10 -5.52
CA ASN A 6 -8.02 -0.31 -4.33
C ASN A 6 -7.86 -1.05 -2.99
N GLY A 7 -7.24 -2.23 -2.96
CA GLY A 7 -7.04 -3.03 -1.74
C GLY A 7 -5.60 -3.53 -1.59
N PRO A 8 -5.20 -3.98 -0.38
CA PRO A 8 -3.91 -4.61 -0.17
C PRO A 8 -3.79 -5.85 -1.08
N TRP A 9 -2.65 -5.97 -1.77
CA TRP A 9 -2.34 -7.01 -2.75
C TRP A 9 -2.08 -8.36 -2.07
N ILE A 10 -3.10 -8.90 -1.40
CA ILE A 10 -3.06 -10.15 -0.65
C ILE A 10 -4.03 -11.11 -1.33
N VAL A 11 -3.54 -12.29 -1.73
CA VAL A 11 -4.34 -13.37 -2.30
C VAL A 11 -4.04 -14.63 -1.50
N PHE A 12 -5.05 -15.27 -0.91
CA PHE A 12 -4.90 -16.44 -0.04
C PHE A 12 -3.85 -16.25 1.08
N ASP A 13 -3.87 -15.10 1.78
CA ASP A 13 -2.89 -14.74 2.83
C ASP A 13 -1.44 -14.63 2.35
N HIS A 14 -1.21 -14.63 1.04
CA HIS A 14 0.11 -14.41 0.43
C HIS A 14 0.18 -13.01 -0.18
N PHE A 15 1.29 -12.31 0.07
CA PHE A 15 1.58 -11.02 -0.56
C PHE A 15 1.92 -11.22 -2.04
N LEU A 16 1.20 -10.54 -2.92
CA LEU A 16 1.53 -10.50 -4.34
C LEU A 16 2.61 -9.45 -4.59
N THR A 17 3.77 -9.89 -5.06
CA THR A 17 4.83 -9.01 -5.53
C THR A 17 4.67 -8.77 -7.03
N VAL A 18 4.47 -7.52 -7.42
CA VAL A 18 4.44 -7.09 -8.82
C VAL A 18 5.77 -6.42 -9.18
N GLU A 19 6.38 -6.85 -10.28
CA GLU A 19 7.57 -6.22 -10.86
C GLU A 19 7.27 -5.79 -12.31
N PRO A 20 7.89 -4.71 -12.81
CA PRO A 20 7.78 -4.32 -14.20
C PRO A 20 8.21 -5.46 -15.13
N TRP A 21 7.60 -5.55 -16.31
CA TRP A 21 7.98 -6.56 -17.30
C TRP A 21 9.45 -6.42 -17.69
N ILE A 22 10.19 -7.52 -17.61
CA ILE A 22 11.60 -7.60 -18.03
C ILE A 22 11.65 -8.48 -19.29
N PRO A 23 12.28 -8.03 -20.39
CA PRO A 23 12.48 -8.89 -21.55
C PRO A 23 13.33 -10.11 -21.16
N GLN A 24 12.96 -11.29 -21.67
CA GLN A 24 13.58 -12.59 -21.32
C GLN A 24 13.42 -12.99 -19.84
N PHE A 25 12.29 -12.65 -19.22
CA PHE A 25 11.95 -13.12 -17.88
C PHE A 25 12.04 -14.66 -17.80
N ASN A 26 12.95 -15.16 -16.95
CA ASN A 26 13.09 -16.58 -16.65
C ASN A 26 12.76 -16.83 -15.17
N PRO A 27 11.61 -17.47 -14.86
CA PRO A 27 11.19 -17.68 -13.47
C PRO A 27 12.15 -18.59 -12.68
N ALA A 28 12.93 -19.46 -13.34
CA ALA A 28 13.85 -20.37 -12.65
C ALA A 28 15.10 -19.68 -12.09
N THR A 29 15.50 -18.56 -12.68
CA THR A 29 16.70 -17.80 -12.28
C THR A 29 16.37 -16.46 -11.64
N HIS A 30 15.12 -16.00 -11.78
CA HIS A 30 14.69 -14.71 -11.29
C HIS A 30 14.61 -14.71 -9.78
N LYS A 31 15.26 -13.71 -9.16
CA LYS A 31 15.19 -13.47 -7.72
C LYS A 31 14.49 -12.14 -7.50
N ILE A 32 13.44 -12.15 -6.70
CA ILE A 32 12.76 -10.92 -6.28
C ILE A 32 13.75 -10.11 -5.43
N LYS A 33 14.13 -8.93 -5.92
CA LYS A 33 15.09 -8.05 -5.22
C LYS A 33 14.39 -6.99 -4.38
N THR A 34 13.17 -6.63 -4.74
CA THR A 34 12.41 -5.56 -4.10
C THR A 34 10.98 -6.01 -3.90
N VAL A 35 10.43 -5.73 -2.72
CA VAL A 35 9.02 -5.96 -2.40
C VAL A 35 8.38 -4.60 -2.16
N VAL A 36 7.24 -4.35 -2.80
CA VAL A 36 6.41 -3.18 -2.52
C VAL A 36 5.35 -3.62 -1.52
N ALA A 37 5.45 -3.12 -0.28
CA ALA A 37 4.47 -3.38 0.76
C ALA A 37 3.58 -2.15 0.99
N TRP A 38 2.29 -2.40 1.18
CA TRP A 38 1.34 -1.39 1.62
C TRP A 38 1.25 -1.41 3.15
N VAL A 39 1.67 -0.33 3.79
CA VAL A 39 1.57 -0.18 5.24
C VAL A 39 0.41 0.75 5.55
N GLN A 40 -0.60 0.23 6.23
CA GLN A 40 -1.72 1.02 6.74
C GLN A 40 -1.59 1.17 8.25
N ILE A 41 -1.54 2.41 8.73
CA ILE A 41 -1.57 2.70 10.16
C ILE A 41 -3.04 2.98 10.53
N PRO A 42 -3.72 2.08 11.25
CA PRO A 42 -5.06 2.36 11.75
C PRO A 42 -5.01 3.53 12.75
N ASP A 43 -6.02 4.39 12.73
CA ASP A 43 -6.23 5.48 13.70
C ASP A 43 -5.11 6.54 13.80
N LEU A 44 -4.37 6.76 12.71
CA LEU A 44 -3.45 7.88 12.63
C LEU A 44 -4.25 9.19 12.64
N SER A 45 -4.20 9.93 13.75
CA SER A 45 -4.82 11.26 13.83
C SER A 45 -4.24 12.19 12.77
N TYR A 46 -5.07 13.11 12.27
CA TYR A 46 -4.67 14.08 11.23
C TYR A 46 -3.42 14.88 11.62
N GLU A 47 -3.23 15.15 12.91
CA GLU A 47 -2.06 15.85 13.46
C GLU A 47 -0.73 15.10 13.23
N TYR A 48 -0.78 13.77 13.10
CA TYR A 48 0.37 12.92 12.79
C TYR A 48 0.51 12.61 11.30
N TYR A 49 -0.41 13.10 10.46
CA TYR A 49 -0.33 13.01 9.01
C TYR A 49 0.62 14.08 8.43
N ASP A 50 1.76 14.30 9.08
CA ASP A 50 2.81 15.14 8.53
C ASP A 50 3.56 14.36 7.44
N ARG A 51 3.48 14.84 6.21
CA ARG A 51 4.10 14.19 5.06
C ARG A 51 5.62 14.01 5.25
N ARG A 52 6.31 14.95 5.90
CA ARG A 52 7.77 14.85 6.10
C ARG A 52 8.10 13.80 7.14
N LEU A 53 7.31 13.69 8.21
CA LEU A 53 7.45 12.64 9.22
C LEU A 53 7.22 11.25 8.60
N LEU A 54 6.13 11.08 7.85
CA LEU A 54 5.85 9.83 7.14
C LEU A 54 6.95 9.49 6.13
N GLN A 55 7.42 10.48 5.38
CA GLN A 55 8.56 10.30 4.46
C GLN A 55 9.82 9.86 5.19
N THR A 56 10.14 10.45 6.34
CA THR A 56 11.34 10.12 7.12
C THR A 56 11.26 8.68 7.62
N VAL A 57 10.16 8.30 8.26
CA VAL A 57 9.96 6.94 8.79
C VAL A 57 9.97 5.91 7.67
N CYS A 58 9.28 6.16 6.56
CA CYS A 58 9.29 5.24 5.42
C CYS A 58 10.67 5.16 4.76
N SER A 59 11.40 6.28 4.63
CA SER A 59 12.75 6.31 4.05
C SER A 59 13.78 5.56 4.89
N MET A 60 13.59 5.51 6.22
CA MET A 60 14.44 4.70 7.10
C MET A 60 14.23 3.19 6.90
N ASN A 61 13.02 2.77 6.54
CA ASN A 61 12.68 1.35 6.38
C ASN A 61 12.76 0.87 4.92
N GLY A 62 12.80 1.79 3.94
CA GLY A 62 12.87 1.46 2.53
C GLY A 62 12.62 2.67 1.63
N ARG A 63 12.33 2.42 0.35
CA ARG A 63 11.97 3.49 -0.59
C ARG A 63 10.47 3.75 -0.53
N LEU A 64 10.08 4.94 -0.10
CA LEU A 64 8.69 5.38 -0.19
C LEU A 64 8.29 5.55 -1.67
N ILE A 65 7.24 4.83 -2.10
CA ILE A 65 6.70 4.91 -3.47
C ILE A 65 5.58 5.95 -3.56
N LYS A 66 4.61 5.87 -2.64
CA LYS A 66 3.44 6.76 -2.60
C LYS A 66 2.91 6.82 -1.17
N ILE A 67 2.43 7.99 -0.78
CA ILE A 67 1.62 8.17 0.43
C ILE A 67 0.19 8.42 -0.06
N ASP A 68 -0.76 7.60 0.42
CA ASP A 68 -2.16 7.76 0.10
C ASP A 68 -2.91 8.36 1.31
N PRO A 69 -3.38 9.61 1.23
CA PRO A 69 -4.23 10.18 2.27
C PRO A 69 -5.57 9.48 2.21
N ARG A 70 -5.88 8.69 3.25
CA ARG A 70 -7.23 8.17 3.40
C ARG A 70 -8.17 9.33 3.70
N SER A 71 -8.87 9.81 2.68
CA SER A 71 -10.04 10.67 2.85
C SER A 71 -11.11 9.86 3.58
N HIS A 72 -11.42 10.22 4.82
CA HIS A 72 -12.54 9.67 5.58
C HIS A 72 -13.86 10.24 5.01
N SER A 73 -14.22 9.86 3.78
CA SER A 73 -15.56 10.11 3.24
C SER A 73 -16.38 8.84 3.40
N GLY A 74 -17.06 8.76 4.55
CA GLY A 74 -17.98 7.70 4.90
C GLY A 74 -19.06 8.16 5.88
N SER A 75 -19.57 9.39 5.72
CA SER A 75 -20.85 9.75 6.36
C SER A 75 -21.99 9.25 5.47
N LEU A 76 -22.45 8.03 5.72
CA LEU A 76 -23.82 7.65 5.39
C LEU A 76 -24.53 7.38 6.71
N CYS A 77 -25.20 8.43 7.20
CA CYS A 77 -26.20 8.32 8.24
C CYS A 77 -27.28 7.32 7.78
N ALA A 78 -27.44 6.24 8.52
CA ALA A 78 -28.63 5.40 8.46
C ALA A 78 -29.22 5.32 9.87
N SER A 79 -29.80 6.41 10.34
CA SER A 79 -30.82 6.36 11.38
C SER A 79 -32.18 6.39 10.68
N GLY A 80 -32.76 5.20 10.52
CA GLY A 80 -34.15 5.07 10.11
C GLY A 80 -35.06 5.61 11.22
N SER A 81 -36.01 6.45 10.82
CA SER A 81 -37.27 6.72 11.49
C SER A 81 -38.34 6.82 10.41
#